data_AF-A0A8H5I020-F1
#
_entry.id   AF-A0A8H5I020-F1
#
_cell.length_a   1.000
_cell.length_b   1.000
_cell.length_c   1.000
_cell.angle_alpha   90.00
_cell.angle_beta   90.00
_cell.angle_gamma   90.00
#
_symmetry.space_group_name_H-M   'P 1'
#
loop_
_entity.id
_entity.type
_entity.pdbx_description
1 polymer ?
#
loop_
_entity_poly.entity_id
_entity_poly.type
_entity_poly.pdbx_seq_one_letter_code
_entity_poly.pdbx_strand_id
1 'polypeptide(L)'
;MQALIVSRSALMHSSLALSDRSLQTLDSMIATGSRRNLRLPLELLILIRAQLLACLTNTLVLRSWSALQRYETSLRYLLCPDCRGYNQFVYGADVWEWEHFSGACTCSSTKCPSISSPMSLWQMTHHLPSLNPTPIITPSAIDPKRFAGRQQWLEFFLSKKALRVKRAPDSIIAQRRVIWDLVSDVLDGYGCYTESVCSREDIVVVPHRRAAAEEELEVSVILNRVERDMSLSADHKFFLYSASPVQLSLEHRISGATATFGFFDTRGIAHTIHTVFVAALSLPLTLFMLILAIFYFYRRPRAFRMF
;
A
#
# COMPACT_ATOMS: atom_id res chain seq x y z
N MET A 1 27.99 10.83 -11.83
CA MET A 1 27.58 10.42 -10.47
C MET A 1 26.45 9.44 -10.64
N GLN A 2 26.66 8.17 -10.29
CA GLN A 2 25.59 7.18 -10.35
C GLN A 2 24.62 7.45 -9.20
N ALA A 3 23.33 7.45 -9.49
CA ALA A 3 22.29 7.64 -8.51
C ALA A 3 21.05 6.85 -8.92
N LEU A 4 20.28 6.41 -7.93
CA LEU A 4 19.08 5.61 -8.16
C LEU A 4 17.84 6.51 -8.09
N ILE A 5 17.14 6.68 -9.22
CA ILE A 5 15.90 7.45 -9.29
C ILE A 5 14.74 6.51 -8.96
N VAL A 6 14.00 6.82 -7.90
CA VAL A 6 12.88 6.00 -7.43
C VAL A 6 11.66 6.85 -7.10
N SER A 7 10.47 6.27 -7.23
CA SER A 7 9.24 6.93 -6.79
C SER A 7 9.29 7.14 -5.27
N ARG A 8 8.92 8.36 -4.83
CA ARG A 8 8.75 8.69 -3.40
C ARG A 8 7.81 7.71 -2.72
N SER A 9 6.72 7.34 -3.39
CA SER A 9 5.73 6.41 -2.86
C SER A 9 6.33 5.02 -2.63
N ALA A 10 7.06 4.48 -3.60
CA ALA A 10 7.70 3.16 -3.49
C ALA A 10 8.69 3.14 -2.32
N LEU A 11 9.55 4.16 -2.23
CA LEU A 11 10.56 4.28 -1.19
C LEU A 11 9.93 4.32 0.22
N MET A 12 8.86 5.09 0.41
CA MET A 12 8.15 5.16 1.69
C MET A 12 7.48 3.84 2.07
N HIS A 13 6.81 3.16 1.13
CA HIS A 13 6.17 1.87 1.41
C HIS A 13 7.20 0.79 1.74
N SER A 14 8.29 0.70 0.97
CA SER A 14 9.36 -0.27 1.23
C SER A 14 10.07 -0.01 2.57
N SER A 15 10.34 1.25 2.91
CA SER A 15 10.96 1.60 4.20
C SER A 15 10.06 1.24 5.38
N LEU A 16 8.74 1.48 5.25
CA LEU A 16 7.78 1.09 6.26
C LEU A 16 7.64 -0.43 6.37
N ALA A 17 7.69 -1.16 5.25
CA ALA A 17 7.67 -2.62 5.22
C ALA A 17 8.93 -3.24 5.87
N LEU A 18 10.11 -2.65 5.62
CA LEU A 18 11.37 -3.05 6.26
C LEU A 18 11.33 -2.90 7.78
N SER A 19 10.49 -1.98 8.26
CA SER A 19 10.34 -1.70 9.69
C SER A 19 9.27 -2.57 10.37
N ASP A 20 8.64 -3.51 9.64
CA ASP A 20 7.68 -4.45 10.22
C ASP A 20 8.38 -5.46 11.14
N ARG A 21 7.76 -5.76 12.28
CA ARG A 21 8.32 -6.66 13.30
C ARG A 21 8.61 -8.06 12.76
N SER A 22 7.79 -8.54 11.82
CA SER A 22 7.95 -9.86 11.23
C SER A 22 9.25 -9.95 10.45
N LEU A 23 9.56 -8.89 9.68
CA LEU A 23 10.79 -8.80 8.91
C LEU A 23 12.00 -8.55 9.81
N GLN A 24 11.89 -7.68 10.81
CA GLN A 24 12.96 -7.45 11.80
C GLN A 24 13.34 -8.74 12.56
N THR A 25 12.34 -9.56 12.91
CA THR A 25 12.58 -10.84 13.56
C THR A 25 13.34 -11.77 12.61
N LEU A 26 12.94 -11.85 11.35
CA LEU A 26 13.64 -12.66 10.35
C LEU A 26 15.08 -12.17 10.10
N ASP A 27 15.27 -10.86 10.04
CA ASP A 27 16.59 -10.23 9.89
C ASP A 27 17.49 -10.53 11.10
N SER A 28 16.93 -10.55 12.31
CA SER A 28 17.67 -10.96 13.52
C SER A 28 18.06 -12.45 13.49
N MET A 29 17.22 -13.33 12.95
CA MET A 29 17.55 -14.75 12.78
C MET A 29 18.67 -14.95 11.75
N ILE A 30 18.63 -14.19 10.65
CA ILE A 30 19.65 -14.20 9.61
C ILE A 30 20.98 -13.68 10.16
N ALA A 31 20.97 -12.54 10.85
CA ALA A 31 22.17 -11.89 11.38
C ALA A 31 22.85 -12.70 12.49
N THR A 32 22.06 -13.31 13.39
CA THR A 32 22.61 -14.17 14.46
C THR A 32 23.17 -15.49 13.93
N GLY A 33 22.93 -15.80 12.65
CA GLY A 33 23.65 -16.83 11.91
C GLY A 33 23.68 -18.16 12.66
N SER A 34 22.50 -18.64 13.08
CA SER A 34 22.23 -20.00 13.55
C SER A 34 23.43 -20.85 13.97
N ARG A 35 24.19 -20.42 14.98
CA ARG A 35 25.19 -21.33 15.58
C ARG A 35 24.52 -22.43 16.41
N ARG A 36 23.19 -22.36 16.61
CA ARG A 36 22.38 -23.32 17.37
C ARG A 36 20.98 -23.48 16.74
N ASN A 37 20.81 -24.49 15.89
CA ASN A 37 19.50 -25.09 15.55
C ASN A 37 18.42 -24.25 14.81
N LEU A 38 18.76 -23.36 13.87
CA LEU A 38 17.77 -23.03 12.83
C LEU A 38 17.54 -24.28 11.99
N ARG A 39 16.27 -24.65 11.84
CA ARG A 39 15.84 -25.80 11.04
C ARG A 39 15.88 -25.51 9.53
N LEU A 40 16.12 -24.26 9.14
CA LEU A 40 16.07 -23.79 7.76
C LEU A 40 17.46 -23.33 7.28
N PRO A 41 17.92 -23.79 6.10
CA PRO A 41 19.07 -23.22 5.41
C PRO A 41 18.97 -21.70 5.21
N LEU A 42 20.11 -21.02 5.23
CA LEU A 42 20.20 -19.56 5.10
C LEU A 42 19.59 -19.06 3.79
N GLU A 43 19.77 -19.81 2.71
CA GLU A 43 19.25 -19.50 1.38
C GLU A 43 17.72 -19.41 1.40
N LEU A 44 17.07 -20.30 2.14
CA LEU A 44 15.61 -20.27 2.30
C LEU A 44 15.17 -19.07 3.14
N LEU A 45 15.92 -18.70 4.19
CA LEU A 45 15.60 -17.52 5.00
C LEU A 45 15.70 -16.22 4.19
N ILE A 46 16.73 -16.09 3.33
CA ILE A 46 16.89 -14.93 2.44
C ILE A 46 15.74 -14.89 1.42
N LEU A 47 15.34 -16.03 0.86
CA LEU A 47 14.22 -16.11 -0.07
C LEU A 47 12.89 -15.73 0.61
N ILE A 48 12.64 -16.27 1.80
CA ILE A 48 11.46 -15.92 2.62
C ILE A 48 11.45 -14.43 2.94
N ARG A 49 12.61 -13.85 3.28
CA ARG A 49 12.76 -12.42 3.56
C ARG A 49 12.37 -11.57 2.36
N ALA A 50 12.91 -11.88 1.18
CA ALA A 50 12.59 -11.14 -0.04
C ALA A 50 11.08 -11.21 -0.36
N GLN A 51 10.48 -12.40 -0.28
CA GLN A 51 9.06 -12.59 -0.56
C GLN A 51 8.17 -11.89 0.49
N LEU A 52 8.56 -11.95 1.77
CA LEU A 52 7.85 -11.29 2.86
C LEU A 52 7.86 -9.78 2.69
N LEU A 53 9.02 -9.20 2.36
CA LEU A 53 9.13 -7.77 2.09
C LEU A 53 8.20 -7.36 0.94
N ALA A 54 8.26 -8.05 -0.21
CA ALA A 54 7.40 -7.77 -1.35
C ALA A 54 5.91 -7.85 -0.98
N CYS A 55 5.51 -8.87 -0.20
CA CYS A 55 4.14 -9.04 0.27
C CYS A 55 3.68 -7.90 1.20
N LEU A 56 4.55 -7.50 2.13
CA LEU A 56 4.28 -6.40 3.07
C LEU A 56 4.16 -5.07 2.33
N THR A 57 5.10 -4.77 1.42
CA THR A 57 5.07 -3.55 0.59
C THR A 57 3.78 -3.50 -0.22
N ASN A 58 3.41 -4.57 -0.94
CA ASN A 58 2.18 -4.61 -1.72
C ASN A 58 0.93 -4.44 -0.84
N THR A 59 0.91 -5.08 0.34
CA THR A 59 -0.19 -4.91 1.30
C THR A 59 -0.32 -3.45 1.77
N LEU A 60 0.79 -2.77 2.03
CA LEU A 60 0.80 -1.37 2.41
C LEU A 60 0.32 -0.46 1.27
N VAL A 61 0.74 -0.73 0.03
CA VAL A 61 0.28 -0.02 -1.18
C VAL A 61 -1.23 -0.18 -1.38
N LEU A 62 -1.75 -1.42 -1.33
CA LEU A 62 -3.19 -1.66 -1.47
C LEU A 62 -4.01 -0.98 -0.36
N ARG A 63 -3.49 -0.99 0.88
CA ARG A 63 -4.14 -0.33 2.02
C ARG A 63 -4.12 1.19 1.90
N SER A 64 -3.01 1.79 1.49
CA SER A 64 -2.91 3.24 1.31
C SER A 64 -3.77 3.71 0.14
N TRP A 65 -3.80 2.96 -0.96
CA TRP A 65 -4.69 3.20 -2.10
C TRP A 65 -6.17 3.14 -1.70
N SER A 66 -6.60 2.06 -1.03
CA SER A 66 -7.99 1.93 -0.54
C SER A 66 -8.38 3.05 0.43
N ALA A 67 -7.43 3.49 1.27
CA ALA A 67 -7.66 4.60 2.18
C ALA A 67 -7.75 5.95 1.43
N LEU A 68 -6.96 6.14 0.37
CA LEU A 68 -7.03 7.33 -0.48
C LEU A 68 -8.38 7.40 -1.19
N GLN A 69 -8.84 6.30 -1.80
CA GLN A 69 -10.15 6.25 -2.46
C GLN A 69 -11.29 6.59 -1.48
N ARG A 70 -11.23 6.08 -0.24
CA ARG A 70 -12.20 6.43 0.81
C ARG A 70 -12.15 7.90 1.19
N TYR A 71 -10.95 8.47 1.30
CA TYR A 71 -10.78 9.89 1.57
C TYR A 71 -11.36 10.76 0.44
N GLU A 72 -11.00 10.49 -0.81
CA GLU A 72 -11.53 11.21 -1.97
C GLU A 72 -13.05 11.07 -2.10
N THR A 73 -13.58 9.87 -1.83
CA THR A 73 -15.02 9.62 -1.81
C THR A 73 -15.70 10.45 -0.72
N SER A 74 -15.10 10.52 0.48
CA SER A 74 -15.59 11.35 1.58
C SER A 74 -15.60 12.83 1.22
N LEU A 75 -14.56 13.32 0.51
CA LEU A 75 -14.53 14.69 -0.01
C LEU A 75 -15.68 14.96 -0.98
N ARG A 76 -15.94 14.05 -1.92
CA ARG A 76 -17.07 14.18 -2.87
C ARG A 76 -18.43 14.18 -2.16
N TYR A 77 -18.56 13.47 -1.04
CA TYR A 77 -19.79 13.46 -0.24
C TYR A 77 -19.99 14.72 0.61
N LEU A 78 -19.01 15.62 0.71
CA LEU A 78 -19.23 16.94 1.29
C LEU A 78 -20.11 17.83 0.40
N LEU A 79 -20.23 17.50 -0.89
CA LEU A 79 -21.07 18.21 -1.85
C LEU A 79 -22.42 17.52 -2.05
N CYS A 80 -23.48 18.30 -2.26
CA CYS A 80 -24.74 17.77 -2.75
C CYS A 80 -24.57 17.22 -4.19
N PRO A 81 -25.50 16.37 -4.67
CA PRO A 81 -25.41 15.79 -6.01
C PRO A 81 -25.20 16.82 -7.13
N ASP A 82 -25.87 17.97 -7.06
CA ASP A 82 -25.79 19.02 -8.08
C ASP A 82 -24.42 19.72 -8.07
N CYS A 83 -23.94 20.15 -6.90
CA CYS A 83 -22.61 20.75 -6.76
C CYS A 83 -21.51 19.77 -7.18
N ARG A 84 -21.65 18.49 -6.84
CA ARG A 84 -20.72 17.44 -7.26
C ARG A 84 -20.73 17.28 -8.78
N GLY A 85 -21.91 17.23 -9.40
CA GLY A 85 -22.05 17.13 -10.85
C GLY A 85 -21.42 18.32 -11.58
N TYR A 86 -21.66 19.53 -11.07
CA TYR A 86 -21.02 20.75 -11.59
C TYR A 86 -19.49 20.69 -11.52
N ASN A 87 -18.93 20.36 -10.35
CA ASN A 87 -17.47 20.28 -10.20
C ASN A 87 -16.87 19.18 -11.09
N GLN A 88 -17.53 18.03 -11.22
CA GLN A 88 -17.12 16.97 -12.13
C GLN A 88 -17.13 17.39 -13.59
N PHE A 89 -18.11 18.19 -14.00
CA PHE A 89 -18.22 18.70 -15.37
C PHE A 89 -17.16 19.77 -15.68
N VAL A 90 -16.88 20.67 -14.74
CA VAL A 90 -15.96 21.80 -14.95
C VAL A 90 -14.50 21.42 -14.77
N TYR A 91 -14.16 20.68 -13.70
CA TYR A 91 -12.79 20.36 -13.33
C TYR A 91 -12.41 18.90 -13.61
N GLY A 92 -13.38 18.05 -14.00
CA GLY A 92 -13.16 16.62 -14.23
C GLY A 92 -13.37 15.74 -12.99
N ALA A 93 -13.12 14.44 -13.15
CA ALA A 93 -13.39 13.42 -12.13
C ALA A 93 -12.42 13.48 -10.93
N ASP A 94 -11.28 14.16 -11.11
CA ASP A 94 -10.24 14.29 -10.11
C ASP A 94 -10.58 15.37 -9.08
N VAL A 95 -10.90 14.95 -7.86
CA VAL A 95 -11.23 15.86 -6.75
C VAL A 95 -10.07 16.76 -6.34
N TRP A 96 -8.83 16.40 -6.67
CA TRP A 96 -7.64 17.18 -6.35
C TRP A 96 -7.44 18.38 -7.28
N GLU A 97 -8.10 18.39 -8.44
CA GLU A 97 -8.03 19.47 -9.44
C GLU A 97 -9.16 20.51 -9.25
N TRP A 98 -10.02 20.31 -8.24
CA TRP A 98 -11.16 21.21 -7.98
C TRP A 98 -10.71 22.47 -7.23
N GLU A 99 -10.19 23.47 -7.96
CA GLU A 99 -9.59 24.69 -7.39
C GLU A 99 -10.48 25.45 -6.38
N HIS A 100 -11.79 25.46 -6.64
CA HIS A 100 -12.76 26.20 -5.83
C HIS A 100 -13.41 25.36 -4.71
N PHE A 101 -13.06 24.08 -4.60
CA PHE A 101 -13.60 23.21 -3.55
C PHE A 101 -13.02 23.60 -2.18
N SER A 102 -13.85 24.21 -1.34
CA SER A 102 -13.46 24.66 0.01
C SER A 102 -14.15 23.88 1.14
N GLY A 103 -14.89 22.83 0.81
CA GLY A 103 -15.54 21.94 1.78
C GLY A 103 -17.00 21.70 1.50
N ALA A 104 -17.76 21.49 2.58
CA ALA A 104 -19.18 21.18 2.48
C ALA A 104 -19.94 22.30 1.76
N CYS A 105 -20.84 21.93 0.84
CA CYS A 105 -21.67 22.93 0.15
C CYS A 105 -22.72 23.51 1.10
N THR A 106 -22.98 24.81 0.96
CA THR A 106 -24.02 25.54 1.72
C THR A 106 -25.43 25.05 1.41
N CYS A 107 -25.63 24.39 0.27
CA CYS A 107 -26.90 23.77 -0.15
C CYS A 107 -27.45 22.72 0.84
N SER A 108 -26.62 22.21 1.77
CA SER A 108 -27.06 21.26 2.80
C SER A 108 -27.81 21.92 3.96
N SER A 109 -27.60 23.23 4.20
CA SER A 109 -28.11 23.94 5.37
C SER A 109 -29.37 24.74 5.07
N THR A 110 -29.46 25.32 3.87
CA THR A 110 -30.74 25.72 3.33
C THR A 110 -31.47 24.43 3.01
N LYS A 111 -32.41 24.03 3.88
CA LYS A 111 -33.49 23.12 3.48
C LYS A 111 -33.86 23.54 2.07
N CYS A 112 -33.52 22.75 1.05
CA CYS A 112 -33.97 23.06 -0.29
C CYS A 112 -35.46 23.28 -0.10
N PRO A 113 -35.99 24.51 -0.29
CA PRO A 113 -37.42 24.66 -0.35
C PRO A 113 -37.76 23.68 -1.46
N SER A 114 -38.46 22.61 -1.09
CA SER A 114 -38.90 21.61 -2.02
C SER A 114 -39.69 22.40 -3.04
N ILE A 115 -39.03 22.80 -4.12
CA ILE A 115 -39.71 23.17 -5.35
C ILE A 115 -40.55 21.94 -5.55
N SER A 116 -41.85 22.15 -5.40
CA SER A 116 -42.89 21.18 -5.60
C SER A 116 -42.78 20.70 -7.04
N SER A 117 -41.79 19.86 -7.31
CA SER A 117 -41.76 18.98 -8.44
C SER A 117 -42.92 18.04 -8.20
N PRO A 118 -43.93 18.05 -9.07
CA PRO A 118 -45.01 17.10 -8.96
C PRO A 118 -44.41 15.71 -9.16
N MET A 119 -44.40 14.94 -8.08
CA MET A 119 -44.59 13.50 -8.13
C MET A 119 -43.47 12.70 -8.83
N SER A 120 -42.31 12.55 -8.17
CA SER A 120 -41.43 11.40 -8.43
C SER A 120 -41.83 10.24 -7.52
N LEU A 121 -42.58 9.31 -8.12
CA LEU A 121 -43.18 8.10 -7.53
C LEU A 121 -42.16 7.00 -7.14
N TRP A 122 -40.91 7.37 -6.86
CA TRP A 122 -39.81 6.44 -6.56
C TRP A 122 -39.27 6.57 -5.12
N GLN A 123 -39.91 7.37 -4.26
CA GLN A 123 -39.44 7.64 -2.90
C GLN A 123 -40.22 6.92 -1.78
N MET A 124 -41.04 5.92 -2.14
CA MET A 124 -41.74 5.05 -1.19
C MET A 124 -41.26 3.61 -1.34
N THR A 125 -40.07 3.29 -0.86
CA THR A 125 -39.71 1.94 -0.39
C THR A 125 -38.35 2.02 0.29
N HIS A 126 -38.20 1.35 1.45
CA HIS A 126 -37.00 1.25 2.29
C HIS A 126 -36.82 2.27 3.44
N HIS A 127 -37.87 2.47 4.23
CA HIS A 127 -37.69 2.74 5.67
C HIS A 127 -37.49 1.41 6.41
N LEU A 128 -36.24 0.94 6.50
CA LEU A 128 -35.84 -0.11 7.44
C LEU A 128 -35.28 0.56 8.72
N PRO A 129 -35.74 0.18 9.93
CA PRO A 129 -35.16 0.68 11.18
C PRO A 129 -33.69 0.25 11.30
N SER A 130 -32.77 1.21 11.24
CA SER A 130 -31.34 0.97 11.44
C SER A 130 -31.05 0.72 12.92
N LEU A 131 -31.13 -0.54 13.35
CA LEU A 131 -30.68 -1.02 14.65
C LEU A 131 -29.17 -1.20 14.64
N ASN A 132 -28.44 -0.09 14.77
CA ASN A 132 -27.11 0.06 15.37
C ASN A 132 -26.51 1.34 14.79
N PRO A 133 -26.61 2.49 15.48
CA PRO A 133 -25.86 3.67 15.10
C PRO A 133 -24.39 3.36 15.33
N THR A 134 -23.71 2.86 14.29
CA THR A 134 -22.27 3.03 14.18
C THR A 134 -21.99 4.51 14.35
N PRO A 135 -20.99 4.90 15.17
CA PRO A 135 -20.71 6.31 15.42
C PRO A 135 -20.52 7.00 14.08
N ILE A 136 -21.51 7.81 13.71
CA ILE A 136 -21.49 8.62 12.51
C ILE A 136 -20.31 9.57 12.72
N ILE A 137 -19.20 9.30 12.04
CA ILE A 137 -18.07 10.21 11.98
C ILE A 137 -18.65 11.53 11.49
N THR A 138 -18.74 12.51 12.38
CA THR A 138 -19.31 13.82 12.04
C THR A 138 -18.50 14.39 10.88
N PRO A 139 -19.12 14.71 9.73
CA PRO A 139 -18.43 15.18 8.52
C PRO A 139 -17.56 16.42 8.73
N SER A 140 -17.75 17.14 9.84
CA SER A 140 -17.02 18.34 10.25
C SER A 140 -15.52 18.14 10.51
N ALA A 141 -15.02 16.91 10.60
CA ALA A 141 -13.60 16.65 10.89
C ALA A 141 -12.68 16.60 9.66
N ILE A 142 -13.23 16.57 8.44
CA ILE A 142 -12.43 16.49 7.20
C ILE A 142 -12.19 17.91 6.68
N ASP A 143 -10.96 18.40 6.82
CA ASP A 143 -10.51 19.63 6.16
C ASP A 143 -10.09 19.31 4.71
N PRO A 144 -10.86 19.74 3.70
CA PRO A 144 -10.61 19.45 2.29
C PRO A 144 -9.31 20.07 1.77
N LYS A 145 -8.88 21.21 2.31
CA LYS A 145 -7.68 21.94 1.88
C LYS A 145 -6.44 21.60 2.71
N ARG A 146 -6.56 20.60 3.59
CA ARG A 146 -5.45 20.12 4.41
C ARG A 146 -4.25 19.62 3.60
N PHE A 147 -4.51 19.09 2.41
CA PHE A 147 -3.49 18.52 1.53
C PHE A 147 -3.58 19.14 0.13
N ALA A 148 -2.43 19.52 -0.42
CA ALA A 148 -2.30 20.08 -1.76
C ALA A 148 -2.41 19.02 -2.88
N GLY A 149 -2.35 17.73 -2.55
CA GLY A 149 -2.46 16.64 -3.53
C GLY A 149 -2.35 15.24 -2.91
N ARG A 150 -2.54 14.22 -3.76
CA ARG A 150 -2.47 12.79 -3.40
C ARG A 150 -1.18 12.42 -2.67
N GLN A 151 -0.04 12.90 -3.18
CA GLN A 151 1.27 12.59 -2.62
C GLN A 151 1.41 13.11 -1.18
N GLN A 152 0.97 14.34 -0.90
CA GLN A 152 1.03 14.90 0.46
C GLN A 152 0.08 14.17 1.42
N TRP A 153 -1.10 13.76 0.94
CA TRP A 153 -2.00 12.92 1.71
C TRP A 153 -1.36 11.57 2.03
N LEU A 154 -0.67 10.95 1.06
CA LEU A 154 0.01 9.67 1.22
C LEU A 154 1.13 9.77 2.26
N GLU A 155 1.96 10.81 2.18
CA GLU A 155 3.02 11.08 3.17
C GLU A 155 2.45 11.21 4.58
N PHE A 156 1.31 11.91 4.73
CA PHE A 156 0.62 12.01 6.01
C PHE A 156 0.06 10.66 6.49
N PHE A 157 -0.58 9.90 5.60
CA PHE A 157 -1.16 8.60 5.91
C PHE A 157 -0.08 7.60 6.36
N LEU A 158 1.05 7.54 5.64
CA LEU A 158 2.17 6.67 5.98
C LEU A 158 2.92 7.15 7.23
N SER A 159 3.03 8.47 7.46
CA SER A 159 3.60 9.00 8.71
C SER A 159 2.81 8.55 9.94
N LYS A 160 1.46 8.54 9.86
CA LYS A 160 0.61 7.98 10.92
C LYS A 160 0.86 6.49 11.18
N LYS A 161 1.27 5.73 10.18
CA LYS A 161 1.65 4.32 10.34
C LYS A 161 3.06 4.19 10.92
N ALA A 162 4.01 5.00 10.46
CA ALA A 162 5.38 5.04 10.97
C ALA A 162 5.44 5.41 12.46
N LEU A 163 4.53 6.26 12.95
CA LEU A 163 4.35 6.58 14.38
C LEU A 163 4.02 5.38 15.27
N ARG A 164 3.60 4.25 14.71
CA ARG A 164 3.40 3.01 15.49
C ARG A 164 4.69 2.22 15.66
N VAL A 165 5.69 2.52 14.84
CA VAL A 165 7.00 1.87 14.83
C VAL A 165 8.01 2.72 15.59
N LYS A 166 8.05 4.03 15.32
CA LYS A 166 8.85 5.00 16.08
C LYS A 166 8.06 5.53 17.27
N ARG A 167 8.74 5.83 18.38
CA ARG A 167 8.12 6.59 19.49
C ARG A 167 7.62 7.93 18.96
N ALA A 168 6.41 8.31 19.35
CA ALA A 168 5.79 9.53 18.83
C ALA A 168 6.61 10.76 19.26
N PRO A 169 6.99 11.66 18.33
CA PRO A 169 7.56 12.95 18.66
C PRO A 169 6.48 13.87 19.25
N ASP A 170 6.88 14.76 20.15
CA ASP A 170 5.96 15.64 20.88
C ASP A 170 5.27 16.72 20.00
N SER A 171 5.77 16.99 18.79
CA SER A 171 5.23 18.05 17.91
C SER A 171 4.44 17.54 16.70
N ILE A 172 3.32 18.22 16.39
CA ILE A 172 2.45 17.94 15.22
C ILE A 172 3.21 18.13 13.89
N ILE A 173 4.16 19.07 13.84
CA ILE A 173 4.98 19.30 12.64
C ILE A 173 5.92 18.12 12.42
N ALA A 174 6.54 17.60 13.49
CA ALA A 174 7.34 16.38 13.41
C ALA A 174 6.51 15.19 12.95
N GLN A 175 5.24 15.07 13.37
CA GLN A 175 4.34 14.00 12.94
C GLN A 175 4.14 13.90 11.41
N ARG A 176 4.30 15.00 10.65
CA ARG A 176 4.18 14.97 9.18
C ARG A 176 5.44 14.46 8.47
N ARG A 177 6.60 14.49 9.15
CA ARG A 177 7.90 14.10 8.59
C ARG A 177 8.41 12.75 9.07
N VAL A 178 7.70 12.09 9.99
CA VAL A 178 8.10 10.80 10.57
C VAL A 178 8.37 9.73 9.51
N ILE A 179 7.62 9.72 8.41
CA ILE A 179 7.89 8.76 7.33
C ILE A 179 9.25 9.02 6.67
N TRP A 180 9.65 10.28 6.50
CA TRP A 180 10.93 10.64 5.92
C TRP A 180 12.07 10.38 6.88
N ASP A 181 11.88 10.60 8.19
CA ASP A 181 12.87 10.18 9.19
C ASP A 181 13.06 8.66 9.16
N LEU A 182 12.00 7.89 8.93
CA LEU A 182 12.10 6.44 8.79
C LEU A 182 12.84 6.03 7.50
N VAL A 183 12.55 6.70 6.38
CA VAL A 183 13.25 6.49 5.10
C VAL A 183 14.75 6.80 5.27
N SER A 184 15.09 7.91 5.93
CA SER A 184 16.48 8.28 6.21
C SER A 184 17.18 7.24 7.06
N ASP A 185 16.57 6.77 8.16
CA ASP A 185 17.18 5.71 9.01
C ASP A 185 17.42 4.41 8.22
N VAL A 186 16.47 4.01 7.36
CA VAL A 186 16.59 2.81 6.54
C VAL A 186 17.74 2.97 5.54
N LEU A 187 17.80 4.10 4.83
CA LEU A 187 18.84 4.36 3.83
C LEU A 187 20.23 4.53 4.44
N ASP A 188 20.33 5.12 5.64
CA ASP A 188 21.58 5.24 6.38
C ASP A 188 22.18 3.85 6.67
N GLY A 189 21.33 2.85 6.96
CA GLY A 189 21.73 1.45 7.08
C GLY A 189 22.33 0.84 5.80
N TYR A 190 22.07 1.43 4.63
CA TYR A 190 22.70 1.09 3.35
C TYR A 190 23.86 2.02 2.97
N GLY A 191 24.16 3.03 3.78
CA GLY A 191 25.14 4.05 3.44
C GLY A 191 24.63 5.02 2.37
N CYS A 192 23.33 5.26 2.29
CA CYS A 192 22.70 6.16 1.32
C CYS A 192 21.88 7.27 1.98
N TYR A 193 21.60 8.33 1.21
CA TYR A 193 20.69 9.41 1.59
C TYR A 193 19.81 9.80 0.39
N THR A 194 18.79 10.63 0.63
CA THR A 194 17.89 11.12 -0.42
C THR A 194 18.18 12.56 -0.79
N GLU A 195 18.18 12.86 -2.09
CA GLU A 195 18.15 14.21 -2.63
C GLU A 195 16.82 14.47 -3.34
N SER A 196 16.21 15.62 -3.06
CA SER A 196 14.98 16.05 -3.73
C SER A 196 15.29 16.50 -5.15
N VAL A 197 14.59 15.91 -6.13
CA VAL A 197 14.59 16.38 -7.51
C VAL A 197 13.54 17.49 -7.66
N CYS A 198 13.66 18.33 -8.69
CA CYS A 198 12.59 19.24 -9.10
C CYS A 198 11.28 18.50 -9.48
N SER A 199 11.34 17.18 -9.76
CA SER A 199 10.17 16.32 -9.93
C SER A 199 9.45 16.13 -8.60
N ARG A 200 8.12 16.28 -8.60
CA ARG A 200 7.30 16.11 -7.38
C ARG A 200 7.16 14.66 -6.94
N GLU A 201 7.37 13.70 -7.84
CA GLU A 201 7.04 12.29 -7.60
C GLU A 201 8.26 11.39 -7.40
N ASP A 202 9.42 11.85 -7.87
CA ASP A 202 10.67 11.10 -7.83
C ASP A 202 11.62 11.63 -6.76
N ILE A 203 12.48 10.75 -6.29
CA ILE A 203 13.57 11.08 -5.38
C ILE A 203 14.83 10.35 -5.83
N VAL A 204 15.97 11.01 -5.65
CA VAL A 204 17.26 10.44 -6.01
C VAL A 204 17.88 9.88 -4.74
N VAL A 205 18.27 8.60 -4.77
CA VAL A 205 19.04 7.97 -3.72
C VAL A 205 20.51 8.01 -4.09
N VAL A 206 21.32 8.63 -3.23
CA VAL A 206 22.75 8.87 -3.42
C VAL A 206 23.53 8.18 -2.31
N PRO A 207 24.64 7.47 -2.61
CA PRO A 207 25.53 6.95 -1.58
C PRO A 207 26.27 8.07 -0.84
N HIS A 208 26.60 7.88 0.44
CA HIS A 208 27.34 8.86 1.24
C HIS A 208 28.77 9.11 0.73
N ARG A 209 29.42 8.10 0.11
CA ARG A 209 30.79 8.23 -0.41
C ARG A 209 30.78 8.86 -1.80
N ARG A 210 31.64 9.87 -1.99
CA ARG A 210 31.84 10.54 -3.29
C ARG A 210 32.94 9.83 -4.08
N ALA A 211 32.53 9.17 -5.16
CA ALA A 211 33.37 8.32 -5.97
C ALA A 211 34.69 8.98 -6.44
N ALA A 212 35.83 8.52 -5.93
CA ALA A 212 37.06 8.44 -6.73
C ALA A 212 36.89 7.34 -7.80
N ALA A 213 37.71 7.29 -8.86
CA ALA A 213 37.50 6.37 -9.98
C ALA A 213 37.46 4.86 -9.59
N GLU A 214 38.15 4.46 -8.53
CA GLU A 214 38.09 3.09 -7.98
C GLU A 214 36.78 2.79 -7.21
N GLU A 215 35.98 3.80 -6.88
CA GLU A 215 34.76 3.69 -6.09
C GLU A 215 33.48 3.51 -6.95
N GLU A 216 33.59 3.54 -8.28
CA GLU A 216 32.40 3.37 -9.15
C GLU A 216 31.76 1.99 -9.00
N LEU A 217 32.57 0.94 -8.86
CA LEU A 217 32.08 -0.41 -8.60
C LEU A 217 31.40 -0.50 -7.23
N GLU A 218 31.97 0.12 -6.19
CA GLU A 218 31.40 0.14 -4.84
C GLU A 218 30.03 0.86 -4.83
N VAL A 219 29.96 2.02 -5.50
CA VAL A 219 28.71 2.77 -5.67
C VAL A 219 27.64 1.93 -6.36
N SER A 220 27.99 1.27 -7.47
CA SER A 220 27.04 0.42 -8.21
C SER A 220 26.54 -0.74 -7.33
N VAL A 221 27.43 -1.39 -6.57
CA VAL A 221 27.06 -2.47 -5.64
C VAL A 221 26.11 -1.97 -4.55
N ILE A 222 26.36 -0.80 -3.97
CA ILE A 222 25.48 -0.20 -2.95
C ILE A 222 24.10 0.09 -3.54
N LEU A 223 24.04 0.75 -4.71
CA LEU A 223 22.76 1.10 -5.34
C LEU A 223 21.97 -0.14 -5.77
N ASN A 224 22.63 -1.14 -6.36
CA ASN A 224 22.01 -2.42 -6.72
C ASN A 224 21.48 -3.15 -5.48
N ARG A 225 22.20 -3.05 -4.36
CA ARG A 225 21.76 -3.61 -3.09
C ARG A 225 20.52 -2.90 -2.56
N VAL A 226 20.48 -1.57 -2.57
CA VAL A 226 19.29 -0.78 -2.18
C VAL A 226 18.11 -1.17 -3.07
N GLU A 227 18.29 -1.16 -4.39
CA GLU A 227 17.23 -1.49 -5.34
C GLU A 227 16.64 -2.88 -5.12
N ARG A 228 17.51 -3.89 -4.97
CA ARG A 228 17.11 -5.28 -4.73
C ARG A 228 16.50 -5.47 -3.34
N ASP A 229 17.18 -5.01 -2.30
CA ASP A 229 16.80 -5.29 -0.92
C ASP A 229 15.57 -4.49 -0.47
N MET A 230 15.28 -3.35 -1.10
CA MET A 230 14.05 -2.57 -0.88
C MET A 230 12.96 -2.89 -1.92
N SER A 231 13.21 -3.82 -2.86
CA SER A 231 12.30 -4.21 -3.94
C SER A 231 11.81 -3.01 -4.79
N LEU A 232 12.72 -2.08 -5.09
CA LEU A 232 12.41 -0.85 -5.86
C LEU A 232 12.41 -1.08 -7.38
N SER A 233 13.10 -2.13 -7.84
CA SER A 233 13.16 -2.56 -9.25
C SER A 233 11.82 -3.04 -9.81
N ALA A 234 10.90 -3.46 -8.94
CA ALA A 234 9.60 -3.91 -9.40
C ALA A 234 8.86 -2.71 -10.00
N ASP A 235 8.71 -2.69 -11.33
CA ASP A 235 7.84 -1.79 -12.09
C ASP A 235 6.43 -1.80 -11.47
N HIS A 236 6.22 -1.03 -10.41
CA HIS A 236 4.94 -0.82 -9.74
C HIS A 236 3.95 -0.08 -10.67
N LYS A 237 4.39 0.27 -11.88
CA LYS A 237 3.57 0.77 -12.99
C LYS A 237 2.36 -0.11 -13.28
N PHE A 238 2.39 -1.40 -12.94
CA PHE A 238 1.30 -2.33 -13.26
C PHE A 238 0.01 -2.17 -12.45
N PHE A 239 0.00 -1.50 -11.28
CA PHE A 239 -1.22 -1.45 -10.44
C PHE A 239 -1.93 -0.11 -10.36
N LEU A 240 -1.31 0.99 -10.82
CA LEU A 240 -1.92 2.32 -10.71
C LEU A 240 -2.73 2.76 -11.94
N TYR A 241 -2.56 2.10 -13.10
CA TYR A 241 -3.22 2.50 -14.36
C TYR A 241 -4.30 1.54 -14.88
N SER A 242 -4.52 0.39 -14.25
CA SER A 242 -5.59 -0.54 -14.64
C SER A 242 -6.33 -1.05 -13.41
N ALA A 243 -7.15 -0.18 -12.83
CA ALA A 243 -8.06 -0.56 -11.76
C ALA A 243 -9.27 -1.31 -12.35
N SER A 244 -9.07 -2.58 -12.72
CA SER A 244 -10.11 -3.59 -12.47
C SER A 244 -9.74 -4.26 -11.13
N PRO A 245 -10.61 -4.22 -10.11
CA PRO A 245 -10.22 -4.52 -8.74
C PRO A 245 -10.03 -6.03 -8.52
N VAL A 246 -8.79 -6.52 -8.63
CA VAL A 246 -8.39 -7.81 -8.07
C VAL A 246 -8.11 -7.61 -6.59
N GLN A 247 -9.06 -7.97 -5.73
CA GLN A 247 -8.89 -7.91 -4.28
C GLN A 247 -8.35 -9.23 -3.75
N LEU A 248 -7.08 -9.24 -3.35
CA LEU A 248 -6.49 -10.26 -2.48
C LEU A 248 -6.93 -10.00 -1.04
N SER A 249 -7.91 -10.75 -0.54
CA SER A 249 -8.30 -10.72 0.88
C SER A 249 -7.53 -11.79 1.66
N LEU A 250 -6.51 -11.36 2.40
CA LEU A 250 -5.90 -12.13 3.48
C LEU A 250 -6.70 -11.86 4.78
N GLU A 251 -7.70 -12.70 5.06
CA GLU A 251 -8.43 -12.63 6.34
C GLU A 251 -7.64 -13.31 7.45
N HIS A 252 -7.16 -12.48 8.38
CA HIS A 252 -6.65 -12.92 9.67
C HIS A 252 -7.83 -13.05 10.64
N ARG A 253 -8.10 -14.30 11.01
CA ARG A 253 -9.19 -14.79 11.86
C ARG A 253 -9.12 -14.16 13.27
N ILE A 254 -10.07 -13.31 13.62
CA ILE A 254 -10.43 -13.06 15.03
C ILE A 254 -11.83 -13.64 15.22
N SER A 255 -11.89 -14.65 16.09
CA SER A 255 -13.08 -15.43 16.43
C SER A 255 -14.08 -14.57 17.21
N GLY A 256 -15.35 -14.62 16.81
CA GLY A 256 -16.47 -13.96 17.48
C GLY A 256 -17.76 -14.21 16.71
N ALA A 257 -18.33 -15.40 16.89
CA ALA A 257 -19.54 -15.85 16.24
C ALA A 257 -20.79 -15.08 16.72
N THR A 258 -21.58 -14.60 15.77
CA THR A 258 -23.05 -14.76 15.78
C THR A 258 -23.55 -14.63 14.35
N ALA A 259 -24.14 -15.72 13.86
CA ALA A 259 -24.71 -15.84 12.52
C ALA A 259 -26.08 -15.17 12.45
N THR A 260 -26.31 -14.40 11.38
CA THR A 260 -27.64 -14.20 10.80
C THR A 260 -27.53 -14.15 9.28
N PHE A 261 -28.11 -15.16 8.62
CA PHE A 261 -28.62 -15.14 7.25
C PHE A 261 -29.50 -13.90 7.03
N GLY A 262 -29.60 -13.25 5.87
CA GLY A 262 -28.99 -13.46 4.57
C GLY A 262 -29.37 -12.28 3.66
N PHE A 263 -28.43 -11.83 2.85
CA PHE A 263 -28.68 -10.99 1.69
C PHE A 263 -27.72 -11.51 0.62
N PHE A 264 -28.24 -11.91 -0.54
CA PHE A 264 -27.40 -12.36 -1.66
C PHE A 264 -26.61 -11.15 -2.19
N ASP A 265 -25.46 -10.89 -1.57
CA ASP A 265 -24.46 -9.97 -2.10
C ASP A 265 -23.81 -10.68 -3.29
N THR A 266 -24.10 -10.20 -4.50
CA THR A 266 -23.51 -10.69 -5.75
C THR A 266 -21.98 -10.56 -5.74
N ARG A 267 -21.41 -9.73 -4.85
CA ARG A 267 -19.97 -9.66 -4.59
C ARG A 267 -19.40 -10.92 -3.94
N GLY A 268 -20.20 -11.66 -3.16
CA GLY A 268 -19.79 -12.92 -2.54
C GLY A 268 -19.53 -14.00 -3.58
N ILE A 269 -20.42 -14.15 -4.57
CA ILE A 269 -20.29 -15.18 -5.62
C ILE A 269 -19.06 -14.92 -6.50
N ALA A 270 -18.81 -13.67 -6.87
CA ALA A 270 -17.62 -13.31 -7.65
C ALA A 270 -16.31 -13.64 -6.91
N HIS A 271 -16.28 -13.43 -5.58
CA HIS A 271 -15.15 -13.78 -4.74
C HIS A 271 -14.94 -15.29 -4.62
N THR A 272 -16.01 -16.07 -4.45
CA THR A 272 -15.93 -17.54 -4.39
C THR A 272 -15.43 -18.13 -5.72
N ILE A 273 -15.90 -17.58 -6.85
CA ILE A 273 -15.43 -18.03 -8.17
C ILE A 273 -13.95 -17.69 -8.36
N HIS A 274 -13.53 -16.47 -8.01
CA HIS A 274 -12.13 -16.05 -8.15
C HIS A 274 -11.18 -16.88 -7.27
N THR A 275 -11.58 -17.17 -6.02
CA THR A 275 -10.76 -17.98 -5.10
C THR A 275 -10.66 -19.44 -5.55
N VAL A 276 -11.76 -20.04 -6.01
CA VAL A 276 -11.75 -21.40 -6.59
C VAL A 276 -10.89 -21.43 -7.85
N PHE A 277 -10.97 -20.42 -8.71
CA PHE A 277 -10.18 -20.33 -9.93
C PHE A 277 -8.68 -20.19 -9.65
N VAL A 278 -8.28 -19.31 -8.72
CA VAL A 278 -6.87 -19.15 -8.31
C VAL A 278 -6.35 -20.44 -7.66
N ALA A 279 -7.12 -21.07 -6.78
CA ALA A 279 -6.74 -22.34 -6.18
C ALA A 279 -6.58 -23.43 -7.25
N ALA A 280 -7.54 -23.55 -8.17
CA ALA A 280 -7.54 -24.52 -9.26
C ALA A 280 -6.37 -24.33 -10.24
N LEU A 281 -5.86 -23.11 -10.42
CA LEU A 281 -4.67 -22.84 -11.24
C LEU A 281 -3.36 -23.00 -10.46
N SER A 282 -3.31 -22.64 -9.18
CA SER A 282 -2.09 -22.73 -8.36
C SER A 282 -1.69 -24.17 -8.03
N LEU A 283 -2.67 -25.07 -7.85
CA LEU A 283 -2.44 -26.46 -7.49
C LEU A 283 -1.71 -27.25 -8.61
N PRO A 284 -2.15 -27.24 -9.88
CA PRO A 284 -1.43 -27.92 -10.94
C PRO A 284 -0.06 -27.28 -11.22
N LEU A 285 0.08 -25.97 -11.04
CA LEU A 285 1.35 -25.28 -11.28
C LEU A 285 2.39 -25.64 -10.21
N THR A 286 1.99 -25.71 -8.93
CA THR A 286 2.85 -26.20 -7.85
C THR A 286 3.20 -27.67 -8.00
N LEU A 287 2.23 -28.51 -8.42
CA LEU A 287 2.45 -29.93 -8.68
C LEU A 287 3.39 -30.15 -9.86
N PHE A 288 3.26 -29.36 -10.93
CA PHE A 288 4.17 -29.35 -12.07
C PHE A 288 5.59 -28.95 -11.68
N MET A 289 5.75 -27.90 -10.87
CA MET A 289 7.06 -27.49 -10.36
C MET A 289 7.71 -28.54 -9.46
N LEU A 290 6.91 -29.24 -8.64
CA LEU A 290 7.37 -30.38 -7.84
C LEU A 290 7.85 -31.54 -8.72
N ILE A 291 7.09 -31.89 -9.76
CA ILE A 291 7.46 -32.95 -10.72
C ILE A 291 8.75 -32.59 -11.43
N LEU A 292 8.91 -31.35 -11.89
CA LEU A 292 10.15 -30.87 -12.50
C LEU A 292 11.32 -30.97 -11.51
N ALA A 293 11.15 -30.52 -10.27
CA ALA A 293 12.20 -30.61 -9.25
C ALA A 293 12.64 -32.07 -9.00
N ILE A 294 11.68 -33.00 -8.88
CA ILE A 294 11.96 -34.44 -8.77
C ILE A 294 12.70 -34.92 -10.02
N PHE A 295 12.21 -34.59 -11.22
CA PHE A 295 12.82 -35.01 -12.47
C PHE A 295 14.26 -34.51 -12.61
N TYR A 296 14.54 -33.24 -12.29
CA TYR A 296 15.89 -32.69 -12.29
C TYR A 296 16.78 -33.35 -11.23
N PHE A 297 16.23 -33.66 -10.05
CA PHE A 297 16.96 -34.39 -9.00
C PHE A 297 17.38 -35.79 -9.44
N TYR A 298 16.51 -36.52 -10.15
CA TYR A 298 16.78 -37.87 -10.63
C TYR A 298 17.54 -37.92 -11.96
N ARG A 299 17.39 -36.91 -12.84
CA ARG A 299 18.18 -36.79 -14.07
C ARG A 299 19.60 -36.31 -13.86
N ARG A 300 19.94 -35.81 -12.66
CA ARG A 300 21.33 -35.45 -12.34
C ARG A 300 22.22 -36.70 -12.53
N PRO A 301 23.17 -36.70 -13.48
CA PRO A 301 23.98 -37.87 -13.78
C PRO A 301 24.74 -38.31 -12.54
N ARG A 302 24.78 -39.63 -12.30
CA ARG A 302 25.43 -40.26 -11.12
C ARG A 302 26.90 -39.88 -10.93
N ALA A 303 27.54 -39.28 -11.94
CA ALA A 303 28.90 -38.76 -11.89
C ALA A 303 29.13 -37.64 -10.85
N PHE A 304 28.07 -37.01 -10.32
CA PHE A 304 28.17 -36.00 -9.25
C PHE A 304 27.69 -36.50 -7.86
N ARG A 305 27.56 -37.82 -7.64
CA ARG A 305 27.17 -38.40 -6.34
C ARG A 305 28.33 -38.92 -5.48
N MET A 306 29.57 -38.72 -5.91
CA MET A 306 30.75 -39.00 -5.08
C MET A 306 31.52 -37.71 -4.89
N PHE A 307 31.18 -36.93 -3.85
CA PHE A 307 32.06 -36.11 -3.01
C PHE A 307 31.21 -35.52 -1.89
#